data_AF-J9EXG1-F1
#
_entry.id   AF-J9EXG1-F1
#
_cell.length_a   1.000
_cell.length_b   1.000
_cell.length_c   1.000
_cell.angle_alpha   90.00
_cell.angle_beta   90.00
_cell.angle_gamma   90.00
#
_symmetry.space_group_name_H-M   'P 1'
#
loop_
_entity.id
_entity.type
_entity.pdbx_description
1 polymer ?
#
loop_
_entity_poly.entity_id
_entity_poly.type
_entity_poly.pdbx_seq_one_letter_code
_entity_poly.pdbx_strand_id
1 'polypeptide(L)'
;MEILLQATYSLSDPTLQAYDVYGKIHTVKLQCVSYKERVGIRPGQISRLVEGHVTKYGLPLEHSAQCTVILKFGSLNATELFTFVVTIEDILFHCVAVRNNTPTYKQDEVQIHCYDEYAAYVDKFNILSDQKARVRLFCLAFVSGSPILEIGLNDRRRQGK
;
A
#
# COMPACT_ATOMS: atom_id res chain seq x y z
N MET A 1 1.07 -27.06 -3.37
CA MET A 1 0.75 -26.03 -4.38
C MET A 1 1.66 -24.86 -4.09
N GLU A 2 2.48 -24.47 -5.07
CA GLU A 2 3.44 -23.37 -4.94
C GLU A 2 2.99 -22.23 -5.86
N ILE A 3 3.10 -20.99 -5.39
CA ILE A 3 2.80 -19.78 -6.16
C ILE A 3 4.04 -18.90 -6.12
N LEU A 4 4.42 -18.39 -7.30
CA LEU A 4 5.45 -17.37 -7.40
C LEU A 4 4.88 -16.01 -6.96
N LEU A 5 5.51 -15.39 -5.97
CA LEU A 5 5.16 -14.03 -5.54
C LEU A 5 5.56 -13.00 -6.61
N GLN A 6 4.72 -12.00 -6.78
CA GLN A 6 4.90 -10.93 -7.77
C GLN A 6 4.74 -9.57 -7.10
N ALA A 7 5.42 -8.55 -7.62
CA ALA A 7 5.33 -7.18 -7.11
C ALA A 7 3.92 -6.55 -7.22
N THR A 8 3.04 -7.13 -8.05
CA THR A 8 1.63 -6.71 -8.16
C THR A 8 0.73 -7.31 -7.08
N TYR A 9 1.26 -8.16 -6.21
CA TYR A 9 0.50 -8.76 -5.12
C TYR A 9 0.61 -7.91 -3.86
N SER A 10 -0.41 -7.96 -3.02
CA SER A 10 -0.41 -7.39 -1.68
C SER A 10 -1.11 -8.34 -0.71
N LEU A 11 -0.89 -8.14 0.58
CA LEU A 11 -1.71 -8.73 1.63
C LEU A 11 -2.79 -7.75 2.05
N SER A 12 -4.00 -8.27 2.32
CA SER A 12 -5.07 -7.47 2.92
C SER A 12 -4.75 -7.17 4.39
N ASP A 13 -5.50 -6.26 5.00
CA ASP A 13 -5.48 -6.14 6.45
C ASP A 13 -5.94 -7.45 7.11
N PRO A 14 -5.31 -7.86 8.24
CA PRO A 14 -5.78 -9.00 9.01
C PRO A 14 -7.17 -8.76 9.58
N THR A 15 -8.05 -9.74 9.43
CA THR A 15 -9.45 -9.68 9.92
C THR A 15 -9.80 -10.91 10.75
N LEU A 16 -10.63 -10.72 11.78
CA LEU A 16 -11.17 -11.82 12.58
C LEU A 16 -12.45 -12.36 11.94
N GLN A 17 -12.54 -13.67 11.80
CA GLN A 17 -13.71 -14.37 11.25
C GLN A 17 -14.14 -15.51 12.16
N ALA A 18 -15.41 -15.91 12.09
CA ALA A 18 -15.89 -17.07 12.83
C ALA A 18 -15.15 -18.33 12.35
N TYR A 19 -14.66 -19.13 13.30
CA TYR A 19 -13.98 -20.39 13.02
C TYR A 19 -14.89 -21.58 13.38
N ASP A 20 -15.45 -21.53 14.60
CA ASP A 20 -16.43 -22.48 15.11
C ASP A 20 -17.44 -21.74 16.02
N VAL A 21 -18.22 -22.49 16.80
CA VAL A 21 -19.26 -21.95 17.69
C VAL A 21 -18.68 -21.06 18.81
N TYR A 22 -17.42 -21.25 19.20
CA TYR A 22 -16.81 -20.62 20.36
C TYR A 22 -15.57 -19.77 20.01
N GLY A 23 -15.05 -19.89 18.80
CA GLY A 23 -13.75 -19.37 18.39
C GLY A 23 -13.80 -18.49 17.16
N LYS A 24 -12.85 -17.54 17.12
CA LYS A 24 -12.53 -16.76 15.93
C LYS A 24 -11.14 -17.13 15.42
N ILE A 25 -10.93 -16.93 14.14
CA ILE A 25 -9.64 -17.12 13.47
C ILE A 25 -9.22 -15.80 12.83
N HIS A 26 -7.93 -15.46 12.94
CA HIS A 26 -7.37 -14.34 12.20
C HIS A 26 -7.12 -14.78 10.77
N THR A 27 -7.51 -13.95 9.81
CA THR A 27 -7.37 -14.26 8.39
C THR A 27 -6.77 -13.10 7.62
N VAL A 28 -5.97 -13.44 6.61
CA VAL A 28 -5.40 -12.48 5.67
C VAL A 28 -5.51 -13.03 4.25
N LYS A 29 -5.64 -12.16 3.26
CA LYS A 29 -5.76 -12.55 1.86
C LYS A 29 -4.53 -12.05 1.09
N LEU A 30 -3.90 -12.93 0.34
CA LEU A 30 -2.98 -12.53 -0.72
C LEU A 30 -3.80 -12.22 -1.96
N GLN A 31 -3.62 -11.03 -2.51
CA GLN A 31 -4.44 -10.49 -3.59
C GLN A 31 -3.56 -9.86 -4.67
N CYS A 32 -3.91 -10.11 -5.94
CA CYS A 32 -3.36 -9.38 -7.07
C CYS A 32 -4.07 -8.03 -7.17
N VAL A 33 -3.30 -6.94 -7.22
CA VAL A 33 -3.81 -5.57 -7.32
C VAL A 33 -3.64 -5.07 -8.74
N SER A 34 -4.73 -4.58 -9.32
CA SER A 34 -4.76 -3.90 -10.61
C SER A 34 -5.50 -2.58 -10.46
N TYR A 35 -5.16 -1.57 -11.24
CA TYR A 35 -5.84 -0.27 -11.18
C TYR A 35 -6.62 -0.01 -12.46
N LYS A 36 -7.79 0.61 -12.30
CA LYS A 36 -8.64 1.04 -13.42
C LYS A 36 -8.96 2.53 -13.28
N GLU A 37 -8.73 3.27 -14.35
CA GLU A 37 -9.20 4.65 -14.50
C GLU A 37 -10.72 4.63 -14.69
N ARG A 38 -11.44 5.38 -13.85
CA ARG A 38 -12.88 5.56 -13.91
C ARG A 38 -13.22 7.03 -13.81
N VAL A 39 -14.36 7.41 -14.38
CA VAL A 39 -14.96 8.72 -14.09
C VAL A 39 -15.51 8.67 -12.66
N GLY A 40 -15.05 9.57 -11.80
CA GLY A 40 -15.35 9.52 -10.36
C GLY A 40 -14.87 10.77 -9.63
N ILE A 41 -15.67 11.28 -8.69
CA ILE A 41 -15.37 12.51 -7.95
C ILE A 41 -14.72 12.12 -6.62
N ARG A 42 -13.44 12.49 -6.41
CA ARG A 42 -12.80 12.28 -5.11
C ARG A 42 -13.37 13.26 -4.06
N PRO A 43 -13.52 12.82 -2.79
CA PRO A 43 -13.80 13.74 -1.68
C PRO A 43 -12.70 14.81 -1.61
N GLY A 44 -13.04 16.08 -1.84
CA GLY A 44 -12.10 17.20 -1.94
C GLY A 44 -11.91 17.78 -3.36
N GLN A 45 -12.36 17.09 -4.40
CA GLN A 45 -12.52 17.67 -5.76
C GLN A 45 -13.92 18.23 -6.00
N ILE A 46 -14.87 17.94 -5.10
CA ILE A 46 -16.25 18.45 -5.14
C ILE A 46 -16.24 19.98 -5.15
N SER A 47 -15.46 20.62 -4.26
CA SER A 47 -15.34 22.08 -4.17
C SER A 47 -14.85 22.72 -5.49
N ARG A 48 -13.97 22.05 -6.24
CA ARG A 48 -13.51 22.53 -7.57
C ARG A 48 -14.56 22.39 -8.67
N LEU A 49 -15.52 21.46 -8.53
CA LEU A 49 -16.64 21.32 -9.46
C LEU A 49 -17.70 22.39 -9.25
N VAL A 50 -17.89 22.89 -8.02
CA VAL A 50 -18.89 23.93 -7.70
C VAL A 50 -18.51 25.29 -8.31
N GLU A 51 -17.23 25.57 -8.50
CA GLU A 51 -16.74 26.82 -9.11
C GLU A 51 -16.77 26.81 -10.66
N GLY A 52 -17.41 25.83 -11.29
CA GLY A 52 -17.53 25.77 -12.77
C GLY A 52 -16.23 25.41 -13.49
N HIS A 53 -15.16 25.07 -12.76
CA HIS A 53 -13.94 24.51 -13.32
C HIS A 53 -14.13 23.04 -13.69
N VAL A 54 -14.84 22.80 -14.79
CA VAL A 54 -14.70 21.55 -15.53
C VAL A 54 -13.23 21.48 -15.94
N THR A 55 -12.51 20.46 -15.50
CA THR A 55 -11.14 20.27 -15.94
C THR A 55 -11.11 20.19 -17.46
N LYS A 56 -10.01 20.54 -18.12
CA LYS A 56 -9.87 20.48 -19.59
C LYS A 56 -10.20 19.10 -20.22
N TYR A 57 -10.44 18.06 -19.39
CA TYR A 57 -10.78 16.70 -19.76
C TYR A 57 -12.16 16.21 -19.29
N GLY A 58 -13.02 17.08 -18.73
CA GLY A 58 -14.37 16.74 -18.27
C GLY A 58 -14.46 16.46 -16.75
N LEU A 59 -15.25 15.44 -16.39
CA LEU A 59 -15.46 14.98 -15.00
C LEU A 59 -14.14 14.53 -14.34
N PRO A 60 -14.00 14.64 -13.01
CA PRO A 60 -12.80 14.17 -12.33
C PRO A 60 -12.60 12.67 -12.57
N LEU A 61 -11.33 12.28 -12.67
CA LEU A 61 -10.93 10.90 -12.87
C LEU A 61 -10.39 10.31 -11.56
N GLU A 62 -10.73 9.06 -11.32
CA GLU A 62 -10.26 8.29 -10.18
C GLU A 62 -9.59 7.00 -10.65
N HIS A 63 -8.50 6.65 -9.97
CA HIS A 63 -7.79 5.40 -10.17
C HIS A 63 -8.13 4.46 -9.01
N SER A 64 -9.14 3.60 -9.21
CA SER A 64 -9.58 2.66 -8.18
C SER A 64 -8.78 1.35 -8.26
N ALA A 65 -8.31 0.86 -7.12
CA ALA A 65 -7.74 -0.47 -7.01
C ALA A 65 -8.82 -1.55 -7.16
N GLN A 66 -8.51 -2.57 -7.97
CA GLN A 66 -9.26 -3.80 -8.10
C GLN A 66 -8.38 -4.94 -7.60
N CYS A 67 -8.78 -5.53 -6.47
CA CYS A 67 -8.08 -6.64 -5.83
C CYS A 67 -8.74 -7.98 -6.17
N THR A 68 -7.96 -8.90 -6.70
CA THR A 68 -8.38 -10.29 -6.95
C THR A 68 -7.70 -11.21 -5.96
N VAL A 69 -8.48 -11.85 -5.09
CA VAL A 69 -7.96 -12.77 -4.06
C VAL A 69 -7.37 -14.01 -4.73
N ILE A 70 -6.12 -14.32 -4.39
CA ILE A 70 -5.39 -15.49 -4.87
C ILE A 70 -5.42 -16.59 -3.82
N LEU A 71 -5.07 -16.23 -2.58
CA LEU A 71 -5.03 -17.15 -1.44
C LEU A 71 -5.60 -16.45 -0.21
N LYS A 72 -6.11 -17.28 0.72
CA LYS A 72 -6.54 -16.84 2.04
C LYS A 72 -5.85 -17.70 3.08
N PHE A 73 -5.21 -17.06 4.04
CA PHE A 73 -4.53 -17.69 5.15
C PHE A 73 -5.34 -17.46 6.43
N GLY A 74 -5.24 -18.41 7.36
CA GLY A 74 -5.87 -18.33 8.67
C GLY A 74 -4.92 -18.84 9.74
N SER A 75 -4.89 -18.16 10.90
CA SER A 75 -4.20 -18.64 12.09
C SER A 75 -5.00 -18.32 13.35
N LEU A 76 -4.96 -19.23 14.32
CA LEU A 76 -5.47 -19.01 15.67
C LEU A 76 -4.46 -18.21 16.52
N ASN A 77 -3.21 -18.11 16.09
CA ASN A 77 -2.17 -17.29 16.72
C ASN A 77 -2.01 -15.97 15.95
N ALA A 78 -2.46 -14.87 16.57
CA ALA A 78 -2.39 -13.54 15.99
C ALA A 78 -0.94 -13.11 15.68
N THR A 79 -0.02 -13.38 16.61
CA THR A 79 1.39 -12.99 16.50
C THR A 79 2.07 -13.68 15.32
N GLU A 80 1.79 -14.96 15.12
CA GLU A 80 2.29 -15.70 13.95
C GLU A 80 1.74 -15.12 12.65
N LEU A 81 0.43 -14.82 12.59
CA LEU A 81 -0.16 -14.24 11.39
C LEU A 81 0.44 -12.86 11.07
N PHE A 82 0.62 -12.00 12.08
CA PHE A 82 1.22 -10.69 11.88
C PHE A 82 2.68 -10.79 11.43
N THR A 83 3.44 -11.71 12.02
CA THR A 83 4.83 -11.96 11.61
C THR A 83 4.90 -12.47 10.17
N PHE A 84 4.00 -13.38 9.79
CA PHE A 84 3.86 -13.85 8.42
C PHE A 84 3.55 -12.70 7.46
N VAL A 85 2.60 -11.82 7.81
CA VAL A 85 2.24 -10.67 6.98
C VAL A 85 3.44 -9.77 6.73
N VAL A 86 4.14 -9.36 7.79
CA VAL A 86 5.33 -8.49 7.68
C VAL A 86 6.42 -9.15 6.81
N THR A 87 6.65 -10.45 7.02
CA THR A 87 7.68 -11.19 6.26
C THR A 87 7.34 -11.26 4.77
N ILE A 88 6.09 -11.55 4.42
CA ILE A 88 5.64 -11.61 3.02
C ILE A 88 5.64 -10.23 2.39
N GLU A 89 5.21 -9.18 3.10
CA GLU A 89 5.31 -7.81 2.62
C GLU A 89 6.75 -7.46 2.26
N ASP A 90 7.71 -7.71 3.16
CA ASP A 90 9.13 -7.44 2.90
C ASP A 90 9.61 -8.20 1.65
N ILE A 91 9.20 -9.46 1.45
CA ILE A 91 9.54 -10.21 0.23
C ILE A 91 8.92 -9.58 -1.02
N LEU A 92 7.65 -9.17 -0.96
CA LEU A 92 6.95 -8.52 -2.06
C LEU A 92 7.63 -7.20 -2.49
N PHE A 93 8.15 -6.43 -1.54
CA PHE A 93 8.93 -5.22 -1.82
C PHE A 93 10.24 -5.49 -2.57
N HIS A 94 10.80 -6.70 -2.47
CA HIS A 94 12.00 -7.10 -3.20
C HIS A 94 11.68 -7.80 -4.54
N CYS A 95 10.41 -8.08 -4.83
CA CYS A 95 10.03 -8.67 -6.11
C CYS A 95 10.32 -7.69 -7.27
N VAL A 96 10.82 -8.23 -8.38
CA VAL A 96 11.05 -7.43 -9.59
C VAL A 96 9.71 -6.94 -10.14
N ALA A 97 9.54 -5.62 -10.22
CA ALA A 97 8.41 -5.01 -10.88
C ALA A 97 8.65 -4.96 -12.39
N VAL A 98 7.86 -5.72 -13.16
CA VAL A 98 7.96 -5.77 -14.62
C VAL A 98 6.88 -4.91 -15.25
N ARG A 99 7.27 -4.05 -16.21
CA ARG A 99 6.35 -3.22 -16.99
C ARG A 99 6.07 -3.92 -18.33
N ASN A 100 4.86 -4.43 -18.49
CA ASN A 100 4.48 -5.19 -19.69
C ASN A 100 3.61 -4.40 -20.67
N ASN A 101 3.21 -3.18 -20.33
CA ASN A 101 2.38 -2.35 -21.22
C ASN A 101 2.88 -0.90 -21.28
N THR A 102 2.38 -0.21 -22.30
CA THR A 102 2.51 1.23 -22.48
C THR A 102 1.13 1.84 -22.32
N PRO A 103 0.76 2.28 -21.11
CA PRO A 103 -0.61 2.71 -20.85
C PRO A 103 -0.85 4.11 -21.42
N THR A 104 -2.12 4.43 -21.65
CA THR A 104 -2.57 5.78 -22.02
C THR A 104 -3.62 6.20 -21.00
N TYR A 105 -3.34 7.27 -20.27
CA TYR A 105 -4.25 7.86 -19.29
C TYR A 105 -4.78 9.18 -19.84
N LYS A 106 -5.98 9.58 -19.41
CA LYS A 106 -6.53 10.90 -19.81
C LYS A 106 -5.83 12.03 -19.08
N GLN A 107 -5.38 11.76 -17.85
CA GLN A 107 -4.61 12.67 -17.04
C GLN A 107 -3.51 11.90 -16.33
N ASP A 108 -2.25 12.32 -16.53
CA ASP A 108 -1.14 11.74 -15.79
C ASP A 108 -1.21 12.12 -14.31
N GLU A 109 -0.95 11.15 -13.44
CA GLU A 109 -1.01 11.30 -11.99
C GLU A 109 0.04 10.42 -11.31
N VAL A 110 0.71 10.97 -10.29
CA VAL A 110 1.60 10.22 -9.40
C VAL A 110 1.14 10.46 -7.95
N GLN A 111 1.04 9.38 -7.18
CA GLN A 111 0.73 9.40 -5.76
C GLN A 111 1.84 8.70 -4.99
N ILE A 112 2.28 9.31 -3.90
CA ILE A 112 3.27 8.73 -3.00
C ILE A 112 2.70 8.79 -1.59
N HIS A 113 2.57 7.64 -0.95
CA HIS A 113 2.17 7.53 0.44
C HIS A 113 3.38 7.10 1.28
N CYS A 114 3.72 7.92 2.28
CA CYS A 114 4.80 7.65 3.22
C CYS A 114 4.21 7.18 4.55
N TYR A 115 4.65 6.02 5.01
CA TYR A 115 4.26 5.46 6.31
C TYR A 115 5.51 5.33 7.17
N ASP A 116 5.54 6.10 8.24
CA ASP A 116 6.63 6.10 9.21
C ASP A 116 6.20 5.31 10.45
N GLU A 117 7.00 4.32 10.80
CA GLU A 117 6.83 3.49 11.99
C GLU A 117 8.02 3.71 12.90
N TYR A 118 7.76 4.08 14.15
CA TYR A 118 8.77 4.24 15.18
C TYR A 118 8.43 3.37 16.38
N ALA A 119 9.39 2.55 16.79
CA ALA A 119 9.31 1.73 17.99
C ALA A 119 10.48 2.08 18.90
N ALA A 120 10.23 2.19 20.20
CA ALA A 120 11.24 2.53 21.18
C ALA A 120 10.94 1.90 22.54
N TYR A 121 12.00 1.52 23.26
CA TYR A 121 11.93 1.05 24.63
C TYR A 121 12.35 2.16 25.58
N VAL A 122 11.39 2.63 26.37
CA VAL A 122 11.59 3.69 27.36
C VAL A 122 11.39 3.09 28.75
N ASP A 123 12.37 3.27 29.63
CA ASP A 123 12.29 2.78 31.00
C ASP A 123 11.41 3.68 31.90
N LYS A 124 11.23 3.29 33.16
CA LYS A 124 10.45 4.05 34.15
C LYS A 124 11.02 5.44 34.48
N PHE A 125 12.27 5.71 34.09
CA PHE A 125 12.95 6.99 34.28
C PHE A 125 12.95 7.84 33.01
N ASN A 126 12.18 7.45 31.99
CA ASN A 126 12.14 8.06 30.66
C ASN A 126 13.48 7.98 29.89
N ILE A 127 14.33 7.02 30.23
CA ILE A 127 15.58 6.77 29.51
C ILE A 127 15.28 5.84 28.33
N LEU A 128 15.64 6.30 27.14
CA LEU A 128 15.55 5.53 25.91
C LEU A 128 16.68 4.50 25.87
N SER A 129 16.32 3.22 25.79
CA SER A 129 17.29 2.11 25.75
C SER A 129 17.50 1.56 24.34
N ASP A 130 16.44 1.53 23.53
CA ASP A 130 16.47 1.03 22.16
C ASP A 130 15.43 1.77 21.31
N GLN A 131 15.73 1.93 20.02
CA GLN A 131 14.84 2.58 19.06
C GLN A 131 15.03 2.02 17.65
N LYS A 132 13.93 1.88 16.93
CA LYS A 132 13.88 1.45 15.54
C LYS A 132 12.89 2.32 14.79
N ALA A 133 13.28 2.77 13.59
CA ALA A 133 12.40 3.43 12.65
C ALA A 133 12.34 2.63 11.36
N ARG A 134 11.15 2.51 10.77
CA ARG A 134 10.93 1.96 9.44
C ARG A 134 10.07 2.94 8.65
N VAL A 135 10.51 3.26 7.44
CA VAL A 135 9.75 4.11 6.51
C VAL A 135 9.38 3.26 5.30
N ARG A 136 8.10 3.26 4.92
CA ARG A 136 7.60 2.59 3.73
C ARG A 136 6.99 3.61 2.77
N LEU A 137 7.47 3.60 1.53
CA LEU A 137 6.95 4.44 0.46
C LEU A 137 6.14 3.58 -0.51
N PHE A 138 4.85 3.87 -0.62
CA PHE A 138 3.97 3.26 -1.61
C PHE A 138 3.77 4.24 -2.76
N CYS A 139 4.28 3.87 -3.93
CA CYS A 139 4.30 4.73 -5.10
C CYS A 139 3.31 4.20 -6.15
N LEU A 140 2.35 5.03 -6.54
CA LEU A 140 1.42 4.76 -7.64
C LEU A 140 1.67 5.77 -8.75
N ALA A 141 1.82 5.27 -9.97
CA ALA A 141 2.06 6.09 -11.15
C ALA A 141 1.07 5.70 -12.25
N PHE A 142 0.20 6.63 -12.60
CA PHE A 142 -0.72 6.56 -13.73
C PHE A 142 -0.21 7.53 -14.79
N VAL A 143 0.86 7.12 -15.50
CA VAL A 143 1.58 7.99 -16.43
C VAL A 143 1.65 7.35 -17.81
N SER A 144 1.21 8.10 -18.82
CA SER A 144 1.14 7.63 -20.20
C SER A 144 2.53 7.38 -20.77
N GLY A 145 2.70 6.33 -21.58
CA GLY A 145 4.00 6.03 -22.20
C GLY A 145 4.99 5.27 -21.31
N SER A 146 4.65 5.01 -20.04
CA SER A 146 5.50 4.28 -19.09
C SER A 146 6.91 4.88 -18.91
N PRO A 147 7.04 6.20 -18.65
CA PRO A 147 8.35 6.85 -18.55
C PRO A 147 9.16 6.37 -17.35
N ILE A 148 10.45 6.70 -17.34
CA ILE A 148 11.30 6.54 -16.15
C ILE A 148 10.90 7.63 -15.14
N LEU A 149 10.71 7.22 -13.88
CA LEU A 149 10.38 8.10 -12.77
C LEU A 149 11.51 8.04 -11.75
N GLU A 150 11.91 9.20 -11.24
CA GLU A 150 12.93 9.34 -10.20
C GLU A 150 12.31 10.01 -8.98
N ILE A 151 12.62 9.50 -7.78
CA ILE A 151 12.16 10.05 -6.51
C ILE A 151 13.38 10.53 -5.74
N GLY A 152 13.46 11.84 -5.51
CA GLY A 152 14.47 12.44 -4.64
C GLY A 152 14.02 12.41 -3.19
N LEU A 153 14.82 11.77 -2.32
CA LEU A 153 14.61 11.77 -0.88
C LEU A 153 15.65 12.67 -0.20
N ASN A 154 15.21 13.45 0.80
CA ASN A 154 16.11 14.25 1.60
C ASN A 154 16.69 13.40 2.74
N ASP A 155 17.74 12.64 2.43
CA ASP A 155 18.42 11.78 3.39
C ASP A 155 19.21 12.62 4.40
N ARG A 156 18.55 13.01 5.49
CA ARG A 156 19.20 13.61 6.66
C ARG A 156 19.42 12.53 7.70
N ARG A 157 20.68 12.15 7.91
CA ARG A 157 21.06 11.36 9.10
C ARG A 157 20.64 12.12 10.35
N ARG A 158 19.86 11.46 11.22
CA ARG A 158 19.51 12.00 12.54
C ARG A 158 20.81 12.25 13.32
N GLN A 159 21.20 13.51 13.48
CA GLN A 159 22.25 13.90 14.43
C GLN A 159 21.62 13.90 15.83
N GLY A 160 21.55 12.74 16.46
CA GLY A 160 21.17 12.63 17.87
C GLY A 160 22.43 12.57 18.74
N LYS A 161 22.53 13.48 19.71
CA LYS A 161 23.36 13.30 20.92
C LYS A 161 22.72 12.27 21.84
#